data_AF-S5ALQ3-F1
#
_entry.id   AF-S5ALQ3-F1
#
_cell.length_a   1.000
_cell.length_b   1.000
_cell.length_c   1.000
_cell.angle_alpha   90.00
_cell.angle_beta   90.00
_cell.angle_gamma   90.00
#
_symmetry.space_group_name_H-M   'P 1'
#
loop_
_entity.id
_entity.type
_entity.pdbx_description
1 polymer ?
#
loop_
_entity_poly.entity_id
_entity_poly.type
_entity_poly.pdbx_seq_one_letter_code
_entity_poly.pdbx_strand_id
1 'polypeptide(L)'
;MNRTLLTFIILTVLAFLSVLLPYGCAFSTHISENSQDWANFGSYVGGTLSPIIATLALFGLGLTIFQQKQQQQLSSLETAIRNIESDFEACLFKTEVNVSGHECNSYDILMSLAFPEWDKIIPNKNSIDLETEYSYFSDEIRLFETFGVAAGHLNQLRLYVNKHHELSKTNVLSKYYSRKYKTANLRLISTGYLESEKKWESA
;
A
#
# COMPACT_ATOMS: atom_id res chain seq x y z
N MET A 1 5.12 -23.29 -1.92
CA MET A 1 5.79 -23.30 -0.60
C MET A 1 6.82 -22.18 -0.58
N ASN A 2 6.72 -21.23 0.36
CA ASN A 2 7.61 -20.06 0.41
C ASN A 2 9.07 -20.53 0.54
N ARG A 3 9.97 -19.99 -0.30
CA ARG A 3 11.40 -20.36 -0.32
C ARG A 3 12.06 -20.24 1.06
N THR A 4 11.63 -19.27 1.85
CA THR A 4 12.05 -19.05 3.24
C THR A 4 11.66 -20.21 4.15
N LEU A 5 10.40 -20.66 4.09
CA LEU A 5 9.88 -21.76 4.90
C LEU A 5 10.60 -23.08 4.58
N LEU A 6 10.84 -23.37 3.29
CA LEU A 6 11.63 -24.53 2.89
C LEU A 6 13.07 -24.45 3.45
N THR A 7 13.69 -23.27 3.43
CA THR A 7 15.04 -23.06 3.97
C THR A 7 15.09 -23.33 5.48
N PHE A 8 14.09 -22.87 6.24
CA PHE A 8 13.99 -23.14 7.68
C PHE A 8 13.79 -24.62 8.00
N ILE A 9 12.98 -25.34 7.21
CA ILE A 9 12.80 -26.78 7.36
C ILE A 9 14.13 -27.50 7.13
N ILE A 10 14.84 -27.17 6.04
CA ILE A 10 16.14 -27.78 5.72
C ILE A 10 17.15 -27.51 6.84
N LEU A 11 17.24 -26.27 7.34
CA LEU A 11 18.12 -25.91 8.45
C LEU A 11 17.81 -26.69 9.73
N THR A 12 16.53 -26.85 10.04
CA THR A 12 16.09 -27.62 11.21
C THR A 12 16.46 -29.10 11.07
N VAL A 13 16.23 -29.69 9.90
CA VAL A 13 16.61 -31.09 9.61
C VAL A 13 18.13 -31.27 9.68
N LEU A 14 18.91 -30.35 9.12
CA LEU A 14 20.37 -30.38 9.21
C LEU A 14 20.86 -30.25 10.65
N ALA A 15 20.25 -29.39 11.47
CA ALA A 15 20.57 -29.27 12.89
C ALA A 15 20.34 -30.60 13.63
N PHE A 16 19.21 -31.26 13.41
CA PHE A 16 18.92 -32.58 13.97
C PHE A 16 19.95 -33.62 13.51
N LEU A 17 20.24 -33.70 12.21
CA LEU A 17 21.23 -34.63 11.67
C LEU A 17 22.64 -34.37 12.22
N SER A 18 23.01 -33.11 12.44
CA SER A 18 24.32 -32.73 13.00
C SER A 18 24.54 -33.23 14.43
N VAL A 19 23.45 -33.47 15.18
CA VAL A 19 23.50 -34.00 16.55
C VAL A 19 23.33 -35.53 16.54
N LEU A 20 22.42 -36.06 15.73
CA LEU A 20 22.10 -37.48 15.72
C LEU A 20 23.14 -38.35 14.98
N LEU A 21 23.72 -37.86 13.88
CA LEU A 21 24.68 -38.64 13.07
C LEU A 21 25.98 -38.93 13.82
N PRO A 22 26.64 -37.95 14.51
CA PRO A 22 27.85 -38.25 15.27
C PRO A 22 27.60 -39.23 16.41
N TYR A 23 26.45 -39.10 17.09
CA TYR A 23 26.04 -40.05 18.12
C TYR A 23 25.86 -41.46 17.55
N GLY A 24 25.13 -41.62 16.44
CA GLY A 24 24.93 -42.92 15.79
C GLY A 24 26.20 -43.53 15.17
N CYS A 25 27.19 -42.72 14.80
CA CYS A 25 28.48 -43.20 14.30
C CYS A 25 29.46 -43.60 15.41
N ALA A 26 29.39 -42.92 16.57
CA ALA A 26 30.31 -43.15 17.68
C ALA A 26 29.87 -44.30 18.61
N PHE A 27 28.57 -44.58 18.69
CA PHE A 27 28.00 -45.60 19.57
C PHE A 27 27.42 -46.78 18.77
N SER A 28 27.57 -48.01 19.27
CA SER A 28 27.14 -49.25 18.59
C SER A 28 25.63 -49.28 18.33
N THR A 29 25.19 -49.93 17.25
CA THR A 29 23.79 -50.03 16.81
C THR A 29 22.87 -50.90 17.70
N HIS A 30 23.36 -51.41 18.83
CA HIS A 30 22.52 -52.15 19.77
C HIS A 30 21.73 -51.18 20.66
N ILE A 31 20.43 -51.42 20.76
CA ILE A 31 19.55 -50.66 21.65
C ILE A 31 19.93 -51.01 23.09
N SER A 32 20.30 -50.00 23.91
CA SER A 32 20.64 -50.25 25.31
C SER A 32 19.40 -50.59 26.13
N GLU A 33 19.51 -51.66 26.94
CA GLU A 33 18.53 -52.04 27.96
C GLU A 33 18.71 -51.23 29.27
N ASN A 34 19.80 -50.47 29.39
CA ASN A 34 20.09 -49.66 30.56
C ASN A 34 19.43 -48.27 30.44
N SER A 35 18.59 -47.94 31.42
CA SER A 35 17.91 -46.64 31.49
C SER A 35 18.87 -45.44 31.61
N GLN A 36 20.07 -45.64 32.18
CA GLN A 36 21.07 -44.58 32.32
C GLN A 36 21.60 -44.09 30.97
N ASP A 37 21.70 -44.98 29.97
CA ASP A 37 22.20 -44.62 28.64
C ASP A 37 21.20 -43.72 27.90
N TRP A 38 19.90 -43.98 28.08
CA TRP A 38 18.82 -43.14 27.58
C TRP A 38 18.80 -41.76 28.25
N ALA A 39 19.06 -41.70 29.57
CA ALA A 39 19.19 -40.43 30.29
C ALA A 39 20.37 -39.59 29.77
N ASN A 40 21.51 -40.23 29.49
CA ASN A 40 22.69 -39.57 28.93
C ASN A 40 22.45 -39.10 27.48
N PHE A 41 21.79 -39.92 26.65
CA PHE A 41 21.38 -39.54 25.29
C PHE A 41 20.45 -38.32 25.30
N GLY A 42 19.39 -38.36 26.12
CA GLY A 42 18.46 -37.25 26.27
C GLY A 42 19.15 -35.96 26.72
N SER A 43 20.13 -36.07 27.62
CA SER A 43 20.94 -34.94 28.09
C SER A 43 21.82 -34.36 26.97
N TYR A 44 22.45 -35.20 26.15
CA TYR A 44 23.26 -34.76 25.02
C TYR A 44 22.40 -34.09 23.94
N VAL A 45 21.33 -34.74 23.49
CA VAL A 45 20.42 -34.20 22.47
C VAL A 45 19.77 -32.93 22.99
N GLY A 46 19.20 -32.95 24.20
CA GLY A 46 18.59 -31.78 24.81
C GLY A 46 19.59 -30.62 25.01
N GLY A 47 20.81 -30.91 25.47
CA GLY A 47 21.83 -29.89 25.75
C GLY A 47 22.42 -29.25 24.50
N THR A 48 22.54 -29.99 23.40
CA THR A 48 23.12 -29.48 22.13
C THR A 48 22.06 -28.92 21.19
N LEU A 49 20.92 -29.61 21.07
CA LEU A 49 19.88 -29.23 20.12
C LEU A 49 19.05 -28.05 20.61
N SER A 50 18.82 -27.92 21.92
CA SER A 50 17.98 -26.83 22.44
C SER A 50 18.56 -25.43 22.15
N PRO A 51 19.86 -25.15 22.38
CA PRO A 51 20.45 -23.86 22.00
C PRO A 51 20.39 -23.59 20.49
N ILE A 52 20.58 -24.62 19.66
CA ILE A 52 20.51 -24.51 18.19
C ILE A 52 19.09 -24.16 17.76
N ILE A 53 18.08 -24.89 18.25
CA ILE A 53 16.66 -24.62 17.97
C ILE A 53 16.27 -23.23 18.48
N ALA A 54 16.67 -22.84 19.69
CA ALA A 54 16.37 -21.53 20.25
C ALA A 54 16.93 -20.39 19.38
N THR A 55 18.16 -20.56 18.87
CA THR A 55 18.80 -19.60 17.98
C THR A 55 18.05 -19.51 16.63
N LEU A 56 17.70 -20.64 16.02
CA LEU A 56 16.91 -20.68 14.78
C LEU A 56 15.53 -20.04 14.96
N ALA A 57 14.88 -20.30 16.10
CA ALA A 57 13.59 -19.70 16.46
C ALA A 57 13.69 -18.18 16.57
N LEU A 58 14.76 -17.66 17.18
CA LEU A 58 15.02 -16.22 17.27
C LEU A 58 15.16 -15.58 15.88
N PHE A 59 15.92 -16.22 14.98
CA PHE A 59 16.05 -15.74 13.59
C PHE A 59 14.71 -15.78 12.83
N GLY A 60 13.94 -16.86 12.99
CA GLY A 60 12.62 -17.01 12.39
C GLY A 60 11.64 -15.93 12.87
N LEU A 61 11.67 -15.62 14.17
CA LEU A 61 10.89 -14.53 14.75
C LEU A 61 11.30 -13.17 14.18
N GLY A 62 12.60 -12.90 14.09
CA GLY A 62 13.12 -11.66 13.51
C GLY A 62 12.64 -11.42 12.07
N LEU A 63 12.69 -12.45 11.22
CA LEU A 63 12.17 -12.39 9.85
C LEU A 63 10.66 -12.17 9.81
N THR A 64 9.93 -12.82 10.71
CA THR A 64 8.48 -12.67 10.81
C THR A 64 8.11 -11.23 11.18
N ILE A 65 8.79 -10.64 12.17
CA ILE A 65 8.58 -9.24 12.56
C ILE A 65 8.89 -8.28 11.41
N PHE A 66 9.95 -8.53 10.65
CA PHE A 66 10.29 -7.72 9.48
C PHE A 66 9.18 -7.76 8.41
N GLN A 67 8.69 -8.96 8.07
CA GLN A 67 7.60 -9.14 7.11
C GLN A 67 6.30 -8.50 7.62
N GLN A 68 6.00 -8.64 8.92
CA GLN A 68 4.84 -7.99 9.55
C GLN A 68 4.91 -6.47 9.45
N LYS A 69 6.07 -5.86 9.72
CA LYS A 69 6.26 -4.41 9.57
C LYS A 69 6.04 -3.94 8.14
N GLN A 70 6.57 -4.67 7.16
CA GLN A 70 6.35 -4.34 5.75
C GLN A 70 4.87 -4.44 5.37
N GLN A 71 4.20 -5.51 5.78
CA GLN A 71 2.76 -5.69 5.52
C GLN A 71 1.91 -4.62 6.21
N GLN A 72 2.28 -4.23 7.44
CA GLN A 72 1.60 -3.17 8.17
C GLN A 72 1.74 -1.82 7.46
N GLN A 73 2.92 -1.49 6.93
CA GLN A 73 3.14 -0.27 6.15
C GLN A 73 2.28 -0.25 4.88
N LEU A 74 2.23 -1.35 4.13
CA LEU A 74 1.37 -1.47 2.95
C LEU A 74 -0.11 -1.31 3.30
N SER A 75 -0.56 -1.97 4.38
CA SER A 75 -1.95 -1.87 4.86
C SER A 75 -2.32 -0.45 5.30
N SER A 76 -1.42 0.25 6.00
CA SER A 76 -1.64 1.66 6.37
C SER A 76 -1.75 2.56 5.13
N LEU A 77 -0.97 2.28 4.11
CA LEU A 77 -0.96 3.05 2.88
C LEU A 77 -2.23 2.82 2.07
N GLU A 78 -2.69 1.57 1.95
CA GLU A 78 -3.97 1.22 1.32
C GLU A 78 -5.16 1.84 2.03
N THR A 79 -5.10 1.97 3.36
CA THR A 79 -6.13 2.66 4.15
C THR A 79 -6.11 4.15 3.89
N ALA A 80 -4.93 4.78 3.88
CA ALA A 80 -4.81 6.20 3.54
C ALA A 80 -5.28 6.50 2.10
N ILE A 81 -4.93 5.65 1.13
CA ILE A 81 -5.40 5.73 -0.26
C ILE A 81 -6.94 5.71 -0.32
N ARG A 82 -7.58 4.77 0.38
CA ARG A 82 -9.05 4.67 0.44
C ARG A 82 -9.69 5.89 1.09
N ASN A 83 -9.10 6.41 2.16
CA ASN A 83 -9.62 7.60 2.83
C ASN A 83 -9.50 8.84 1.93
N ILE A 84 -8.35 9.05 1.31
CA ILE A 84 -8.13 10.17 0.37
C ILE A 84 -9.07 10.06 -0.83
N GLU A 85 -9.28 8.85 -1.35
CA GLU A 85 -10.24 8.59 -2.42
C GLU A 85 -11.68 8.91 -1.98
N SER A 86 -12.07 8.51 -0.78
CA SER A 86 -13.38 8.84 -0.22
C SER A 86 -13.55 10.35 -0.02
N ASP A 87 -12.52 11.06 0.44
CA ASP A 87 -12.56 12.52 0.62
C ASP A 87 -12.64 13.26 -0.72
N PHE A 88 -11.90 12.77 -1.73
CA PHE A 88 -11.97 13.24 -3.11
C PHE A 88 -13.39 13.09 -3.68
N GLU A 89 -14.01 11.92 -3.53
CA GLU A 89 -15.38 11.69 -4.01
C GLU A 89 -16.39 12.53 -3.23
N ALA A 90 -16.25 12.61 -1.90
CA ALA A 90 -17.16 13.33 -1.03
C ALA A 90 -17.18 14.85 -1.29
N CYS A 91 -16.03 15.48 -1.54
CA CYS A 91 -16.00 16.93 -1.81
C CYS A 91 -16.70 17.27 -3.14
N LEU A 92 -16.60 16.38 -4.13
CA LEU A 92 -17.22 16.54 -5.44
C LEU A 92 -18.74 16.26 -5.40
N PHE A 93 -19.17 15.20 -4.72
CA PHE A 93 -20.60 14.86 -4.62
C PHE A 93 -21.41 15.88 -3.82
N LYS A 94 -20.81 16.56 -2.83
CA LYS A 94 -21.49 17.59 -2.02
C LYS A 94 -21.70 18.91 -2.75
N THR A 95 -21.05 19.10 -3.89
CA THR A 95 -21.12 20.37 -4.63
C THR A 95 -22.08 20.20 -5.79
N GLU A 96 -23.28 20.74 -5.65
CA GLU A 96 -24.30 20.76 -6.69
C GLU A 96 -24.11 21.96 -7.63
N VAL A 97 -24.37 21.72 -8.92
CA VAL A 97 -24.21 22.66 -10.01
C VAL A 97 -25.39 22.51 -10.98
N ASN A 98 -26.02 23.63 -11.32
CA ASN A 98 -27.03 23.64 -12.37
C ASN A 98 -26.35 23.90 -13.72
N VAL A 99 -26.43 22.94 -14.62
CA VAL A 99 -25.88 23.04 -15.97
C VAL A 99 -27.02 22.93 -16.97
N SER A 100 -27.31 24.02 -17.69
CA SER A 100 -28.37 24.05 -18.70
C SER A 100 -29.73 23.53 -18.19
N GLY A 101 -30.11 23.91 -16.97
CA GLY A 101 -31.38 23.50 -16.35
C GLY A 101 -31.39 22.10 -15.74
N HIS A 102 -30.25 21.39 -15.75
CA HIS A 102 -30.12 20.06 -15.13
C HIS A 102 -29.25 20.17 -13.88
N GLU A 103 -29.74 19.61 -12.78
CA GLU A 103 -28.96 19.47 -11.55
C GLU A 103 -27.95 18.32 -11.71
N CYS A 104 -26.68 18.64 -11.51
CA CYS A 104 -25.59 17.68 -11.50
C CYS A 104 -24.65 18.02 -10.34
N ASN A 105 -23.72 17.12 -10.04
CA ASN A 105 -22.69 17.39 -9.04
C ASN A 105 -21.33 17.61 -9.73
N SER A 106 -20.38 18.18 -8.98
CA SER A 106 -19.01 18.38 -9.47
C SER A 106 -18.29 17.07 -9.79
N TYR A 107 -18.74 15.92 -9.27
CA TYR A 107 -18.18 14.62 -9.60
C TYR A 107 -18.46 14.27 -11.07
N ASP A 108 -19.70 14.42 -11.53
CA ASP A 108 -20.08 14.19 -12.93
C ASP A 108 -19.33 15.12 -13.88
N ILE A 109 -19.23 16.41 -13.52
CA ILE A 109 -18.49 17.43 -14.26
C ILE A 109 -17.01 17.05 -14.41
N LEU A 110 -16.39 16.46 -13.37
CA LEU A 110 -14.96 16.15 -13.38
C LEU A 110 -14.64 14.77 -13.97
N MET A 111 -15.49 13.78 -13.74
CA MET A 111 -15.20 12.37 -14.02
C MET A 111 -15.83 11.89 -15.33
N SER A 112 -17.02 12.38 -15.69
CA SER A 112 -17.73 11.89 -16.87
C SER A 112 -17.07 12.35 -18.15
N LEU A 113 -16.63 11.40 -18.99
CA LEU A 113 -15.92 11.69 -20.25
C LEU A 113 -16.73 12.59 -21.19
N ALA A 114 -18.05 12.40 -21.24
CA ALA A 114 -18.96 13.09 -22.16
C ALA A 114 -19.66 14.30 -21.55
N PHE A 115 -19.23 14.77 -20.36
CA PHE A 115 -19.86 15.92 -19.72
C PHE A 115 -19.72 17.17 -20.62
N PRO A 116 -20.84 17.84 -20.98
CA PRO A 116 -20.82 18.98 -21.90
C PRO A 116 -20.23 20.21 -21.22
N GLU A 117 -19.49 21.02 -21.98
CA GLU A 117 -18.99 22.35 -21.55
C GLU A 117 -18.26 22.36 -20.20
N TRP A 118 -17.63 21.24 -19.81
CA TRP A 118 -16.93 21.10 -18.54
C TRP A 118 -15.84 22.18 -18.37
N ASP A 119 -15.24 22.63 -19.47
CA ASP A 119 -14.18 23.63 -19.55
C ASP A 119 -14.66 25.06 -19.24
N LYS A 120 -15.97 25.31 -19.40
CA LYS A 120 -16.60 26.57 -18.99
C LYS A 120 -17.07 26.56 -17.54
N ILE A 121 -17.30 25.37 -16.99
CA ILE A 121 -17.86 25.18 -15.64
C ILE A 121 -16.74 25.11 -14.60
N ILE A 122 -15.65 24.39 -14.89
CA ILE A 122 -14.49 24.31 -14.00
C ILE A 122 -13.71 25.63 -14.12
N PRO A 123 -13.63 26.47 -13.07
CA PRO A 123 -12.93 27.75 -13.15
C PRO A 123 -11.45 27.52 -13.49
N ASN A 124 -10.87 28.41 -14.30
CA ASN A 124 -9.43 28.35 -14.52
C ASN A 124 -8.72 28.87 -13.27
N LYS A 125 -7.71 28.16 -12.79
CA LYS A 125 -6.98 28.60 -11.59
C LYS A 125 -6.38 30.00 -11.75
N ASN A 126 -5.95 30.33 -12.97
CA ASN A 126 -5.28 31.60 -13.27
C ASN A 126 -6.26 32.75 -13.54
N SER A 127 -7.57 32.50 -13.60
CA SER A 127 -8.56 33.57 -13.77
C SER A 127 -9.01 34.20 -12.46
N ILE A 128 -8.66 33.61 -11.31
CA ILE A 128 -8.99 34.16 -10.00
C ILE A 128 -7.88 35.11 -9.54
N ASP A 129 -8.24 36.36 -9.31
CA ASP A 129 -7.35 37.43 -8.87
C ASP A 129 -7.57 37.72 -7.38
N LEU A 130 -6.51 37.59 -6.58
CA LEU A 130 -6.55 37.80 -5.13
C LEU A 130 -6.88 39.25 -4.73
N GLU A 131 -6.73 40.20 -5.65
CA GLU A 131 -7.07 41.61 -5.42
C GLU A 131 -8.56 41.91 -5.65
N THR A 132 -9.30 40.98 -6.26
CA THR A 132 -10.73 41.11 -6.54
C THR A 132 -11.56 40.73 -5.32
N GLU A 133 -12.56 41.56 -4.98
CA GLU A 133 -13.53 41.23 -3.93
C GLU A 133 -14.56 40.24 -4.48
N TYR A 134 -14.56 39.03 -3.92
CA TYR A 134 -15.52 38.00 -4.28
C TYR A 134 -16.58 37.79 -3.19
N SER A 135 -17.79 37.46 -3.62
CA SER A 135 -18.80 36.93 -2.70
C SER A 135 -18.51 35.47 -2.40
N TYR A 136 -18.50 35.12 -1.11
CA TYR A 136 -18.44 33.72 -0.65
C TYR A 136 -19.56 32.85 -1.24
N PHE A 137 -20.70 33.46 -1.60
CA PHE A 137 -21.84 32.77 -2.19
C PHE A 137 -21.78 32.69 -3.72
N SER A 138 -20.70 33.18 -4.35
CA SER A 138 -20.54 33.02 -5.79
C SER A 138 -20.28 31.57 -6.15
N ASP A 139 -21.00 31.07 -7.16
CA ASP A 139 -20.79 29.71 -7.68
C ASP A 139 -19.36 29.54 -8.20
N GLU A 140 -18.78 30.59 -8.78
CA GLU A 140 -17.40 30.59 -9.27
C GLU A 140 -16.38 30.30 -8.17
N ILE A 141 -16.43 31.00 -7.03
CA ILE A 141 -15.49 30.76 -5.92
C ILE A 141 -15.75 29.41 -5.27
N ARG A 142 -17.02 29.03 -5.07
CA ARG A 142 -17.36 27.70 -4.53
C ARG A 142 -16.78 26.59 -5.40
N LEU A 143 -16.93 26.69 -6.73
CA LEU A 143 -16.38 25.72 -7.66
C LEU A 143 -14.86 25.75 -7.70
N PHE A 144 -14.25 26.93 -7.64
CA PHE A 144 -12.80 27.08 -7.58
C PHE A 144 -12.21 26.36 -6.37
N GLU A 145 -12.82 26.53 -5.20
CA GLU A 145 -12.43 25.85 -3.96
C GLU A 145 -12.64 24.33 -4.09
N THR A 146 -13.81 23.89 -4.55
CA THR A 146 -14.12 22.46 -4.72
C THR A 146 -13.10 21.76 -5.63
N PHE A 147 -12.82 22.31 -6.82
CA PHE A 147 -11.88 21.69 -7.75
C PHE A 147 -10.42 21.83 -7.29
N GLY A 148 -10.07 22.90 -6.56
CA GLY A 148 -8.78 23.03 -5.90
C GLY A 148 -8.54 21.95 -4.84
N VAL A 149 -9.54 21.70 -3.98
CA VAL A 149 -9.50 20.63 -2.97
C VAL A 149 -9.44 19.25 -3.64
N ALA A 150 -10.26 19.01 -4.67
CA ALA A 150 -10.24 17.76 -5.43
C ALA A 150 -8.87 17.51 -6.08
N ALA A 151 -8.23 18.53 -6.65
CA ALA A 151 -6.88 18.41 -7.19
C ALA A 151 -5.85 18.08 -6.11
N GLY A 152 -5.97 18.70 -4.93
CA GLY A 152 -5.16 18.37 -3.75
C GLY A 152 -5.25 16.89 -3.37
N HIS A 153 -6.47 16.37 -3.21
CA HIS A 153 -6.69 14.95 -2.91
C HIS A 153 -6.17 14.04 -4.02
N LEU A 154 -6.41 14.38 -5.29
CA LEU A 154 -5.95 13.56 -6.41
C LEU A 154 -4.42 13.50 -6.49
N ASN A 155 -3.72 14.60 -6.19
CA ASN A 155 -2.26 14.62 -6.11
C ASN A 155 -1.75 13.82 -4.90
N GLN A 156 -2.41 13.90 -3.73
CA GLN A 156 -2.07 13.06 -2.58
C GLN A 156 -2.26 11.58 -2.90
N LEU A 157 -3.37 11.23 -3.54
CA LEU A 157 -3.66 9.87 -4.00
C LEU A 157 -2.55 9.36 -4.90
N ARG A 158 -2.10 10.18 -5.86
CA ARG A 158 -0.94 9.87 -6.72
C ARG A 158 0.33 9.59 -5.94
N LEU A 159 0.68 10.45 -4.98
CA LEU A 159 1.88 10.26 -4.15
C LEU A 159 1.82 8.94 -3.35
N TYR A 160 0.68 8.65 -2.75
CA TYR A 160 0.50 7.47 -1.90
C TYR A 160 0.46 6.18 -2.73
N VAL A 161 -0.18 6.20 -3.88
CA VAL A 161 -0.22 5.07 -4.81
C VAL A 161 1.17 4.80 -5.44
N ASN A 162 1.92 5.84 -5.79
CA ASN A 162 3.31 5.67 -6.22
C ASN A 162 4.17 5.10 -5.08
N LYS A 163 4.00 5.58 -3.85
CA LYS A 163 4.70 5.00 -2.70
C LYS A 163 4.36 3.53 -2.49
N HIS A 164 3.11 3.14 -2.73
CA HIS A 164 2.66 1.75 -2.66
C HIS A 164 3.31 0.91 -3.74
N HIS A 165 3.42 1.45 -4.96
CA HIS A 165 4.14 0.82 -6.06
C HIS A 165 5.61 0.53 -5.69
N GLU A 166 6.32 1.52 -5.13
CA GLU A 166 7.72 1.37 -4.70
C GLU A 166 7.92 0.25 -3.67
N LEU A 167 6.98 0.12 -2.71
CA LEU A 167 7.08 -0.82 -1.58
C LEU A 167 6.57 -2.22 -1.94
N SER A 168 5.46 -2.32 -2.68
CA SER A 168 4.86 -3.60 -3.08
C SER A 168 5.62 -4.25 -4.24
N LYS A 169 6.37 -3.46 -5.02
CA LYS A 169 6.98 -3.88 -6.29
C LYS A 169 5.95 -4.34 -7.33
N THR A 170 4.69 -3.96 -7.17
CA THR A 170 3.59 -4.26 -8.10
C THR A 170 2.98 -2.97 -8.63
N ASN A 171 2.58 -2.94 -9.91
CA ASN A 171 1.95 -1.76 -10.53
C ASN A 171 0.43 -1.84 -10.62
N VAL A 172 -0.19 -2.74 -9.85
CA VAL A 172 -1.64 -2.99 -9.93
C VAL A 172 -2.43 -1.74 -9.54
N LEU A 173 -2.16 -1.17 -8.36
CA LEU A 173 -2.86 0.04 -7.90
C LEU A 173 -2.52 1.25 -8.77
N SER A 174 -1.25 1.46 -9.13
CA SER A 174 -0.86 2.60 -9.96
C SER A 174 -1.50 2.56 -11.35
N LYS A 175 -1.66 1.38 -11.97
CA LYS A 175 -2.44 1.22 -13.22
C LYS A 175 -3.93 1.42 -13.03
N TYR A 176 -4.50 0.96 -11.92
CA TYR A 176 -5.92 1.15 -11.63
C TYR A 176 -6.26 2.63 -11.47
N TYR A 177 -5.55 3.34 -10.58
CA TYR A 177 -5.83 4.74 -10.27
C TYR A 177 -5.52 5.69 -11.45
N SER A 178 -4.46 5.44 -12.20
CA SER A 178 -4.15 6.22 -13.41
C SER A 178 -5.25 6.12 -14.48
N ARG A 179 -5.90 4.95 -14.60
CA ARG A 179 -7.04 4.75 -15.52
C ARG A 179 -8.31 5.36 -14.96
N LYS A 180 -8.64 5.10 -13.69
CA LYS A 180 -9.87 5.60 -13.03
C LYS A 180 -9.94 7.12 -13.10
N TYR A 181 -8.84 7.81 -12.81
CA TYR A 181 -8.79 9.27 -12.75
C TYR A 181 -8.16 9.94 -13.98
N LYS A 182 -8.15 9.25 -15.14
CA LYS A 182 -7.58 9.81 -16.37
C LYS A 182 -8.28 11.11 -16.78
N THR A 183 -9.62 11.10 -16.83
CA THR A 183 -10.43 12.26 -17.22
C THR A 183 -10.22 13.43 -16.26
N ALA A 184 -10.33 13.18 -14.96
CA ALA A 184 -10.12 14.19 -13.92
C ALA A 184 -8.72 14.81 -14.00
N ASN A 185 -7.66 13.99 -14.15
CA ASN A 185 -6.30 14.51 -14.32
C ASN A 185 -6.20 15.43 -15.54
N LEU A 186 -6.73 15.02 -16.70
CA LEU A 186 -6.68 15.84 -17.91
C LEU A 186 -7.38 17.19 -17.72
N ARG A 187 -8.57 17.20 -17.13
CA ARG A 187 -9.34 18.41 -16.86
C ARG A 187 -8.61 19.34 -15.89
N LEU A 188 -8.15 18.82 -14.75
CA LEU A 188 -7.44 19.61 -13.74
C LEU A 188 -6.07 20.12 -14.22
N ILE A 189 -5.40 19.41 -15.12
CA ILE A 189 -4.20 19.92 -15.78
C ILE A 189 -4.57 21.08 -16.71
N SER A 190 -5.62 20.93 -17.53
CA SER A 190 -6.03 21.96 -18.49
C SER A 190 -6.51 23.25 -17.82
N THR A 191 -7.08 23.16 -16.62
CA THR A 191 -7.55 24.32 -15.84
C THR A 191 -6.50 24.83 -14.84
N GLY A 192 -5.29 24.25 -14.83
CA GLY A 192 -4.15 24.75 -14.06
C GLY A 192 -4.10 24.32 -12.59
N TYR A 193 -5.00 23.44 -12.14
CA TYR A 193 -4.96 22.90 -10.77
C TYR A 193 -3.89 21.84 -10.55
N LEU A 194 -3.54 21.08 -11.60
CA LEU A 194 -2.49 20.06 -11.57
C LEU A 194 -1.38 20.34 -12.59
N GLU A 195 -0.16 19.93 -12.25
CA GLU A 195 1.00 20.03 -13.14
C GLU A 195 1.09 18.81 -14.07
N SER A 196 1.37 19.04 -15.35
CA SER A 196 1.43 18.00 -16.38
C SER A 196 2.61 17.01 -16.21
N GLU A 197 3.66 17.43 -15.50
CA GLU A 197 4.86 16.63 -15.22
C GLU A 197 4.59 15.57 -14.13
N LYS A 198 3.60 15.79 -13.26
CA LYS A 198 3.28 14.92 -12.12
C LYS A 198 2.41 13.75 -12.56
N LYS A 199 3.06 12.66 -13.00
CA LYS A 199 2.38 11.43 -13.49
C LYS A 199 2.37 10.31 -12.45
N TRP A 200 1.44 9.36 -12.65
CA TRP A 200 1.43 8.08 -11.97
C TRP A 200 2.59 7.22 -12.47
N GLU A 201 3.32 6.54 -11.60
CA GLU A 201 4.60 5.85 -11.90
C GLU A 201 4.50 4.60 -12.81
N SER A 202 3.38 4.38 -13.49
CA SER A 202 3.19 3.20 -14.34
C SER A 202 2.24 3.40 -15.53
N ALA A 203 2.03 4.66 -15.93
CA ALA A 203 1.36 5.00 -17.19
C ALA A 203 2.31 4.83 -18.38
#